data_AF-A0A1D1XX29-F1
#
_entry.id   AF-A0A1D1XX29-F1
#
_cell.length_a   1.000
_cell.length_b   1.000
_cell.length_c   1.000
_cell.angle_alpha   90.00
_cell.angle_beta   90.00
_cell.angle_gamma   90.00
#
_symmetry.space_group_name_H-M   'P 1'
#
loop_
_entity.id
_entity.type
_entity.pdbx_description
1 polymer ?
#
loop_
_entity_poly.entity_id
_entity_poly.type
_entity_poly.pdbx_seq_one_letter_code
_entity_poly.pdbx_strand_id
1 'polypeptide(L)'
;HRKYIFGGHVAAYMRTLMEDEPEKYNAHFSEYIKRELGPDEMEELYKKVHAAIRADPVPSKSTKEPPKEHKRYNLKKLTYEERKAKLIERLNALNSAAADVDDSEDDDE
;
A
#
# COMPACT_ATOMS: atom_id res chain seq x y z
N HIS A 1 -13.07 -9.63 -33.73
CA HIS A 1 -11.95 -8.80 -33.22
C HIS A 1 -12.44 -7.47 -32.62
N ARG A 2 -13.11 -6.59 -33.38
CA ARG A 2 -13.67 -5.30 -32.90
C ARG A 2 -14.44 -5.38 -31.57
N LYS A 3 -15.32 -6.39 -31.42
CA LYS A 3 -16.09 -6.65 -30.17
C LYS A 3 -15.21 -6.75 -28.92
N TYR A 4 -14.01 -7.31 -29.03
CA TYR A 4 -13.11 -7.47 -27.88
C TYR A 4 -12.32 -6.21 -27.60
N ILE A 5 -11.97 -5.43 -28.64
CA ILE A 5 -11.25 -4.16 -28.50
C ILE A 5 -12.08 -3.12 -27.73
N PHE A 6 -13.38 -3.03 -28.02
CA PHE A 6 -14.27 -2.04 -27.40
C PHE A 6 -15.08 -2.59 -26.21
N GLY A 7 -14.66 -3.71 -25.62
CA GLY A 7 -15.31 -4.24 -24.42
C GLY A 7 -16.71 -4.83 -24.62
N GLY A 8 -17.18 -5.04 -25.85
CA GLY A 8 -18.52 -5.56 -26.14
C GLY A 8 -18.78 -6.99 -25.62
N HIS A 9 -17.74 -7.76 -25.30
CA HIS A 9 -17.89 -9.04 -24.61
C HIS A 9 -18.14 -8.87 -23.10
N VAL A 10 -17.50 -7.89 -22.48
CA VAL A 10 -17.74 -7.52 -21.07
C VAL A 10 -19.15 -6.98 -20.92
N ALA A 11 -19.56 -6.06 -21.81
CA ALA A 11 -20.92 -5.53 -21.83
C ALA A 11 -21.99 -6.63 -21.99
N ALA A 12 -21.74 -7.63 -22.86
CA ALA A 12 -22.64 -8.77 -23.00
C ALA A 12 -22.74 -9.58 -21.70
N TYR A 13 -21.62 -9.82 -21.01
CA TYR A 13 -21.59 -10.55 -19.75
C TYR A 13 -22.23 -9.77 -18.58
N MET A 14 -22.07 -8.45 -18.57
CA MET A 14 -22.76 -7.56 -17.64
C MET A 14 -24.28 -7.68 -17.80
N ARG A 15 -24.79 -7.65 -19.05
CA ARG A 15 -26.23 -7.81 -19.31
C ARG A 15 -26.76 -9.17 -18.86
N THR A 16 -26.06 -10.26 -19.18
CA THR A 16 -26.49 -11.60 -18.74
C THR A 16 -26.52 -11.72 -17.22
N LEU A 17 -25.50 -11.20 -16.51
CA LEU A 17 -25.47 -11.27 -15.05
C LEU A 17 -26.47 -10.32 -14.39
N MET A 18 -26.79 -9.18 -14.99
CA MET A 18 -27.83 -8.28 -14.48
C MET A 18 -29.21 -8.93 -14.49
N GLU A 19 -29.50 -9.73 -15.53
CA GLU A 19 -30.79 -10.40 -15.71
C GLU A 19 -30.88 -11.71 -14.90
N ASP A 20 -29.84 -12.56 -14.99
CA ASP A 20 -29.87 -13.90 -14.41
C ASP A 20 -29.49 -13.92 -12.93
N GLU A 21 -28.45 -13.16 -12.53
CA GLU A 21 -27.82 -13.27 -11.20
C GLU A 21 -27.30 -11.92 -10.67
N PRO A 22 -28.19 -11.03 -10.18
CA PRO A 22 -27.82 -9.67 -9.78
C PRO A 22 -26.83 -9.62 -8.62
N GLU A 23 -26.79 -10.63 -7.74
CA GLU A 23 -25.79 -10.74 -6.68
C GLU A 23 -24.37 -10.91 -7.23
N LYS A 24 -24.20 -11.78 -8.25
CA LYS A 24 -22.93 -11.95 -8.94
C LYS A 24 -22.54 -10.71 -9.74
N TYR A 25 -23.51 -10.03 -10.35
CA TYR A 25 -23.26 -8.75 -11.02
C TYR A 25 -22.64 -7.73 -10.05
N ASN A 26 -23.24 -7.56 -8.86
CA ASN A 26 -22.73 -6.64 -7.86
C ASN A 26 -21.32 -7.02 -7.37
N ALA A 27 -21.04 -8.32 -7.21
CA ALA A 27 -19.72 -8.79 -6.79
C ALA A 27 -18.65 -8.56 -7.88
N HIS A 28 -18.93 -8.97 -9.13
CA HIS A 28 -17.97 -8.89 -10.24
C HIS A 28 -17.76 -7.47 -10.74
N PHE A 29 -18.80 -6.64 -10.75
CA PHE A 29 -18.78 -5.29 -11.31
C PHE A 29 -18.88 -4.19 -10.24
N SER A 30 -18.53 -4.49 -8.99
CA SER A 30 -18.56 -3.52 -7.88
C SER A 30 -17.84 -2.20 -8.19
N GLU A 31 -16.64 -2.24 -8.77
CA GLU A 31 -15.89 -1.04 -9.17
C GLU A 31 -16.53 -0.29 -10.35
N TYR A 32 -17.25 -0.98 -11.22
CA TYR A 32 -17.97 -0.36 -12.34
C TYR A 32 -19.20 0.38 -11.81
N ILE A 33 -19.94 -0.24 -10.90
CA ILE A 33 -21.10 0.36 -10.22
C ILE A 33 -20.67 1.61 -9.45
N LYS A 34 -19.56 1.56 -8.70
CA LYS A 34 -18.99 2.72 -7.98
C LYS A 34 -18.63 3.89 -8.90
N ARG A 35 -18.33 3.62 -10.17
CA ARG A 35 -17.93 4.61 -11.18
C ARG A 35 -19.06 4.92 -12.16
N GLU A 36 -20.26 4.39 -11.90
CA GLU A 36 -21.46 4.56 -12.74
C GLU A 36 -21.22 4.11 -14.18
N LEU A 37 -20.44 3.04 -14.39
CA LEU A 37 -20.15 2.50 -15.72
C LEU A 37 -21.08 1.34 -16.06
N GLY A 38 -22.01 1.59 -16.99
CA GLY A 38 -22.97 0.60 -17.48
C GLY A 38 -22.47 -0.19 -18.70
N PRO A 39 -23.19 -1.26 -19.10
CA PRO A 39 -22.85 -2.07 -20.28
C PRO A 39 -22.88 -1.27 -21.59
N ASP A 40 -23.76 -0.27 -21.71
CA ASP A 40 -23.91 0.52 -22.93
C ASP A 40 -22.79 1.58 -23.09
N GLU A 41 -22.22 2.03 -21.99
CA GLU A 41 -21.19 3.08 -21.97
C GLU A 41 -19.78 2.55 -22.27
N MET A 42 -19.58 1.23 -22.20
CA MET A 42 -18.27 0.58 -22.37
C MET A 42 -17.62 0.89 -23.73
N GLU A 43 -18.39 0.83 -24.82
CA GLU A 43 -17.84 1.07 -26.15
C GLU A 43 -17.46 2.55 -26.34
N GLU A 44 -18.26 3.46 -25.81
CA GLU A 44 -18.01 4.91 -25.88
C GLU A 44 -16.78 5.31 -25.04
N LEU A 45 -16.65 4.74 -23.85
CA LEU A 45 -15.49 4.92 -22.97
C LEU A 45 -14.19 4.60 -23.70
N TYR A 46 -14.09 3.41 -24.32
CA TYR A 46 -12.87 3.01 -25.03
C TYR A 46 -12.59 3.87 -26.27
N LYS A 47 -13.62 4.29 -27.01
CA LYS A 47 -13.46 5.23 -28.13
C LYS A 47 -12.87 6.56 -27.65
N LYS A 48 -13.37 7.10 -26.55
CA LYS A 48 -12.88 8.34 -25.93
C LYS A 48 -11.44 8.20 -25.46
N VAL A 49 -11.11 7.08 -24.80
CA VAL A 49 -9.73 6.78 -24.37
C VAL A 49 -8.78 6.68 -25.57
N HIS A 50 -9.15 5.97 -26.63
CA HIS A 50 -8.32 5.89 -27.83
C HIS A 50 -8.12 7.26 -28.50
N ALA A 51 -9.14 8.11 -28.53
CA ALA A 51 -9.01 9.47 -29.06
C ALA A 51 -8.06 10.32 -28.20
N ALA A 52 -8.19 10.24 -26.86
CA ALA A 52 -7.33 10.97 -25.93
C ALA A 52 -5.84 10.56 -26.06
N ILE A 53 -5.55 9.26 -26.12
CA ILE A 53 -4.17 8.75 -26.27
C ILE A 53 -3.57 9.16 -27.63
N ARG A 54 -4.38 9.19 -28.71
CA ARG A 54 -3.90 9.67 -30.02
C ARG A 54 -3.61 11.17 -30.01
N ALA A 55 -4.39 11.96 -29.26
CA ALA A 55 -4.21 13.39 -29.16
C ALA A 55 -2.97 13.77 -28.35
N ASP A 56 -2.72 13.07 -27.23
CA ASP A 56 -1.52 13.24 -26.41
C ASP A 56 -0.89 11.87 -26.09
N PRO A 57 0.08 11.42 -26.91
CA PRO A 57 0.74 10.14 -26.73
C PRO A 57 1.86 10.17 -25.68
N VAL A 58 2.22 11.34 -25.14
CA VAL A 58 3.37 11.49 -24.25
C VAL A 58 2.96 11.15 -22.81
N PRO A 59 3.72 10.31 -22.09
CA PRO A 59 3.42 10.00 -20.70
C PRO A 59 3.54 11.25 -19.83
N SER A 60 2.53 11.53 -19.00
CA SER A 60 2.58 12.64 -18.06
C SER A 60 3.60 12.36 -16.95
N LYS A 61 4.48 13.32 -16.71
CA LYS A 61 5.45 13.24 -15.59
C LYS A 61 4.75 13.61 -14.29
N SER A 62 5.16 12.98 -13.19
CA SER A 62 4.70 13.34 -11.86
C SER A 62 5.05 14.80 -11.58
N THR A 63 4.05 15.60 -11.25
CA THR A 63 4.19 16.99 -10.78
C THR A 63 4.50 17.07 -9.29
N LYS A 64 4.55 15.92 -8.58
CA LYS A 64 4.88 15.89 -7.16
C LYS A 64 6.31 16.38 -6.95
N GLU A 65 6.45 17.46 -6.20
CA GLU A 65 7.75 17.94 -5.75
C GLU A 65 8.43 16.84 -4.91
N PRO A 66 9.76 16.66 -5.07
CA PRO A 66 10.50 15.78 -4.19
C PRO A 66 10.33 16.26 -2.74
N PRO A 67 10.18 15.33 -1.78
CA PRO A 67 10.02 15.72 -0.37
C PRO A 67 11.26 16.52 0.09
N LYS A 68 11.02 17.64 0.78
CA LYS A 68 12.09 18.52 1.30
C LYS A 68 13.09 17.77 2.19
N GLU A 69 12.59 16.81 2.97
CA GLU A 69 13.41 15.92 3.78
C GLU A 69 13.01 14.46 3.53
N HIS A 70 14.01 13.59 3.38
CA HIS A 70 13.77 12.17 3.19
C HIS A 70 13.37 11.52 4.52
N LYS A 71 12.09 11.13 4.64
CA LYS A 71 11.60 10.35 5.79
C LYS A 71 12.34 9.01 5.88
N ARG A 72 13.12 8.81 6.95
CA ARG A 72 13.76 7.52 7.23
C ARG A 72 12.81 6.64 8.03
N TYR A 73 12.52 5.45 7.51
CA TYR A 73 11.74 4.44 8.22
C TYR A 73 12.62 3.52 9.10
N ASN A 74 13.93 3.48 8.81
CA ASN A 74 14.90 2.69 9.56
C ASN A 74 15.56 3.53 10.66
N LEU A 75 15.90 2.87 11.77
CA LEU A 75 16.64 3.49 12.87
C LEU A 75 18.00 4.02 12.39
N LYS A 76 18.39 5.20 12.89
CA LYS A 76 19.73 5.75 12.64
C LYS A 76 20.77 4.85 13.29
N LYS A 77 21.86 4.58 12.57
CA LYS A 77 23.00 3.83 13.11
C LYS A 77 23.57 4.59 14.31
N LEU A 78 23.67 3.93 15.46
CA LEU A 78 24.31 4.52 16.63
C LEU A 78 25.77 4.87 16.31
N THR A 79 26.17 6.02 16.80
CA THR A 79 27.56 6.47 16.79
C THR A 79 28.43 5.60 17.71
N TYR A 80 29.75 5.79 17.66
CA TYR A 80 30.66 5.06 18.55
C TYR A 80 30.43 5.43 20.02
N GLU A 81 30.26 6.72 20.30
CA GLU A 81 30.05 7.25 21.66
C GLU A 81 28.74 6.74 22.26
N GLU A 82 27.64 6.76 21.51
CA GLU A 82 26.35 6.21 21.96
C GLU A 82 26.44 4.70 22.25
N ARG A 83 27.21 3.96 21.44
CA ARG A 83 27.44 2.52 21.69
C ARG A 83 28.27 2.29 22.96
N LYS A 84 29.29 3.12 23.19
CA LYS A 84 30.11 3.06 24.41
C LYS A 84 29.30 3.41 25.65
N ALA A 85 28.48 4.45 25.59
CA ALA A 85 27.59 4.85 26.68
C ALA A 85 26.60 3.74 27.04
N LYS A 86 25.93 3.14 26.04
CA LYS A 86 25.04 1.99 26.25
C LYS A 86 25.75 0.77 26.84
N LEU A 87 27.01 0.55 26.48
CA LEU A 87 27.80 -0.54 27.04
C LEU A 87 28.10 -0.28 28.53
N ILE A 88 28.53 0.94 28.86
CA ILE A 88 28.81 1.34 30.26
C ILE A 88 27.53 1.26 31.10
N GLU A 89 26.42 1.80 30.60
CA GLU A 89 25.11 1.72 31.26
C GLU A 89 24.70 0.27 31.52
N ARG A 90 24.86 -0.61 30.52
CA ARG A 90 24.56 -2.04 30.67
C ARG A 90 25.46 -2.74 31.69
N LEU A 91 26.76 -2.41 31.72
CA LEU A 91 27.70 -2.97 32.69
C LEU A 91 27.40 -2.48 34.10
N ASN A 92 27.10 -1.20 34.28
CA ASN A 92 26.74 -0.63 35.56
C ASN A 92 25.45 -1.27 36.12
N ALA A 93 24.43 -1.43 35.26
CA ALA A 93 23.18 -2.08 35.64
C ALA A 93 23.38 -3.57 36.01
N LEU A 94 24.29 -4.27 35.33
CA LEU A 94 24.63 -5.66 35.66
C LEU A 94 25.36 -5.74 37.00
N ASN A 95 26.30 -4.83 37.25
CA ASN A 95 27.06 -4.79 38.49
C ASN A 95 26.20 -4.39 39.69
N SER A 96 25.26 -3.46 39.53
CA SER A 96 24.31 -3.13 40.60
C SER A 96 23.38 -4.30 40.89
N ALA A 97 22.84 -4.95 39.86
CA ALA A 97 21.98 -6.13 40.04
C ALA A 97 22.70 -7.32 40.68
N ALA A 98 24.02 -7.46 40.49
CA ALA A 98 24.82 -8.49 41.17
C ALA A 98 25.07 -8.15 42.65
N ALA A 99 25.26 -6.86 42.98
CA ALA A 99 25.41 -6.41 44.36
C ALA A 99 24.11 -6.55 45.16
N ASP A 100 22.95 -6.29 44.55
CA ASP A 100 21.62 -6.45 45.18
C ASP A 100 21.26 -7.92 45.48
N VAL A 101 21.95 -8.91 44.86
CA VAL A 101 21.74 -10.35 45.12
C VAL A 101 22.66 -10.84 46.24
N ASP A 102 23.89 -10.35 46.31
CA ASP A 102 24.88 -10.66 47.35
C ASP A 102 24.42 -10.15 48.74
N ASP A 103 23.79 -8.97 48.80
CA ASP A 103 23.22 -8.38 50.03
C ASP A 103 21.95 -9.12 50.52
N SER A 104 21.40 -10.04 49.73
CA SER A 104 20.24 -10.87 50.10
C SER A 104 20.60 -12.29 50.56
N GLU A 105 21.85 -12.70 50.42
CA GLU A 105 22.36 -14.00 50.93
C GLU A 105 23.04 -13.87 52.31
N ASP A 106 23.27 -12.67 52.83
CA ASP A 106 23.97 -12.41 54.11
C ASP A 106 23.02 -12.11 55.30
N ASP A 107 21.69 -12.22 55.11
CA ASP A 107 20.66 -12.01 56.16
C ASP A 107 19.99 -13.33 56.64
N ASP A 108 20.62 -14.48 56.35
CA ASP A 108 20.17 -15.84 56.72
C ASP A 108 21.28 -16.65 57.48
N GLU A 109 22.05 -16.02 58.38
CA GLU A 109 22.89 -16.73 59.39
C GLU A 109 22.64 -16.28 60.84
#